data_AF-A0A6I9W323-F1
#
_entry.id   AF-A0A6I9W323-F1
#
_cell.length_a   1.000
_cell.length_b   1.000
_cell.length_c   1.000
_cell.angle_alpha   90.00
_cell.angle_beta   90.00
_cell.angle_gamma   90.00
#
_symmetry.space_group_name_H-M   'P 1'
#
loop_
_entity.id
_entity.type
_entity.pdbx_description
1 polymer ?
#
loop_
_entity_poly.entity_id
_entity_poly.type
_entity_poly.pdbx_seq_one_letter_code
_entity_poly.pdbx_strand_id
1 'polypeptide(L)'
;MFLDVLKILTVRTVIMDTLFTQNIPDEAEDIPQTDEPVWILGRKYNAIKELDVIRRDIRSKLWFTYRKGFVPIGGCNSTFTSDKGWGCMLRCGQMVLAQALISLHLGKDWQWMPETKNNTYLKILRRFEDKRAAAFSIHQIALMGASEGKEVGQWFGPNTIAQVLKKLIVYDEWSSLTIHVALDNTLIINDILRQCRVEGGVTAEADGEIPLKAPSQWKPLLLLIPLRLGLSEINPVYINGLKTSFKISQSLGVIGGKPNLALYFIGCVGDEVIYLDPHTTQRSGSVEDKISEEEIEMDITYHCKSASRIPIIGIDPSVALVSI
;
A
#
# COMPACT_ATOMS: atom_id res chain seq x y z
N MET A 1 -25.57 -65.88 -0.04
CA MET A 1 -24.15 -65.95 0.34
C MET A 1 -23.17 -65.19 -0.58
N PHE A 2 -23.59 -64.71 -1.77
CA PHE A 2 -22.72 -63.90 -2.65
C PHE A 2 -23.01 -62.38 -2.62
N LEU A 3 -24.11 -61.92 -1.99
CA LEU A 3 -24.45 -60.49 -1.91
C LEU A 3 -23.93 -59.79 -0.64
N ASP A 4 -23.65 -60.53 0.45
CA ASP A 4 -23.20 -59.92 1.71
C ASP A 4 -21.67 -59.67 1.74
N VAL A 5 -20.89 -60.42 0.97
CA VAL A 5 -19.43 -60.22 0.86
C VAL A 5 -19.11 -58.95 0.06
N LEU A 6 -19.93 -58.60 -0.94
CA LEU A 6 -19.72 -57.40 -1.75
C LEU A 6 -19.99 -56.12 -0.94
N LYS A 7 -21.01 -56.11 -0.07
CA LYS A 7 -21.30 -54.95 0.80
C LYS A 7 -20.19 -54.68 1.82
N ILE A 8 -19.55 -55.71 2.37
CA ILE A 8 -18.47 -55.55 3.35
C ILE A 8 -17.20 -55.00 2.68
N LEU A 9 -16.91 -55.39 1.44
CA LEU A 9 -15.79 -54.84 0.65
C LEU A 9 -16.03 -53.40 0.21
N THR A 10 -17.26 -53.02 -0.19
CA THR A 10 -17.57 -51.63 -0.53
C THR A 10 -17.52 -50.72 0.69
N VAL A 11 -17.99 -51.18 1.86
CA VAL A 11 -17.96 -50.39 3.10
C VAL A 11 -16.53 -50.23 3.63
N ARG A 12 -15.66 -51.26 3.53
CA ARG A 12 -14.24 -51.11 3.90
C ARG A 12 -13.47 -50.18 2.97
N THR A 13 -13.79 -50.16 1.68
CA THR A 13 -13.14 -49.25 0.71
C THR A 13 -13.57 -47.80 0.96
N VAL A 14 -14.84 -47.55 1.30
CA VAL A 14 -15.34 -46.21 1.61
C VAL A 14 -14.85 -45.69 2.98
N ILE A 15 -14.58 -46.58 3.94
CA ILE A 15 -14.08 -46.19 5.28
C ILE A 15 -12.55 -46.00 5.31
N MET A 16 -11.78 -46.60 4.38
CA MET A 16 -10.33 -46.39 4.32
C MET A 16 -9.93 -45.09 3.61
N ASP A 17 -10.79 -44.54 2.75
CA ASP A 17 -10.54 -43.25 2.06
C ASP A 17 -10.97 -42.03 2.90
N THR A 18 -11.59 -42.23 4.07
CA THR A 18 -12.07 -41.15 4.96
C THR A 18 -11.17 -40.87 6.17
N LEU A 19 -9.98 -41.48 6.25
CA LEU A 19 -9.05 -41.31 7.38
C LEU A 19 -7.73 -40.62 7.05
N PHE A 20 -7.48 -40.19 5.80
CA PHE A 20 -6.22 -39.53 5.41
C PHE A 20 -6.34 -38.27 4.54
N THR A 21 -7.51 -37.67 4.45
CA THR A 21 -7.63 -36.27 4.01
C THR A 21 -8.19 -35.46 5.17
N GLN A 22 -7.34 -35.21 6.16
CA GLN A 22 -7.46 -33.93 6.86
C GLN A 22 -7.38 -32.88 5.75
N ASN A 23 -8.50 -32.21 5.51
CA ASN A 23 -8.54 -30.96 4.77
C ASN A 23 -7.62 -29.98 5.52
N ILE A 24 -6.33 -30.02 5.24
CA ILE A 24 -5.46 -28.88 5.39
C ILE A 24 -6.10 -27.86 4.44
N PRO A 25 -6.69 -26.76 4.95
CA PRO A 25 -7.13 -25.70 4.06
C PRO A 25 -5.92 -25.36 3.21
N ASP A 26 -6.07 -25.40 1.88
CA ASP A 26 -5.03 -25.07 0.90
C ASP A 26 -4.26 -23.84 1.42
N GLU A 27 -3.15 -24.06 2.11
CA GLU A 27 -2.49 -22.99 2.85
C GLU A 27 -1.89 -22.13 1.77
N ALA A 28 -2.40 -20.90 1.63
CA ALA A 28 -1.89 -19.98 0.63
C ALA A 28 -0.36 -19.95 0.74
N GLU A 29 0.36 -20.25 -0.35
CA GLU A 29 1.83 -20.25 -0.41
C GLU A 29 2.38 -18.80 -0.41
N ASP A 30 1.77 -17.91 0.37
CA ASP A 30 2.02 -16.47 0.38
C ASP A 30 3.34 -16.12 1.07
N ILE A 31 3.67 -16.79 2.17
CA ILE A 31 4.93 -16.63 2.92
C ILE A 31 5.70 -17.97 2.94
N PRO A 32 6.99 -18.01 2.59
CA PRO A 32 7.75 -19.24 2.57
C PRO A 32 8.07 -19.72 3.99
N GLN A 33 8.03 -21.04 4.20
CA GLN A 33 8.49 -21.68 5.44
C GLN A 33 10.03 -21.75 5.42
N THR A 34 10.68 -20.74 5.99
CA THR A 34 12.16 -20.59 5.98
C THR A 34 12.67 -20.00 7.30
N ASP A 35 13.94 -20.25 7.62
CA ASP A 35 14.63 -19.62 8.75
C ASP A 35 15.03 -18.15 8.46
N GLU A 36 14.99 -17.74 7.19
CA GLU A 36 15.24 -16.35 6.79
C GLU A 36 14.14 -15.43 7.37
N PRO A 37 14.52 -14.26 7.92
CA PRO A 37 13.53 -13.34 8.47
C PRO A 37 12.70 -12.68 7.38
N VAL A 38 11.39 -12.58 7.63
CA VAL A 38 10.47 -11.80 6.81
C VAL A 38 10.51 -10.36 7.29
N TRP A 39 10.73 -9.42 6.38
CA TRP A 39 10.68 -8.00 6.66
C TRP A 39 9.48 -7.37 5.98
N ILE A 40 8.63 -6.68 6.74
CA ILE A 40 7.50 -5.88 6.20
C ILE A 40 7.64 -4.47 6.75
N LEU A 41 7.87 -3.48 5.89
CA LEU A 41 7.91 -2.04 6.22
C LEU A 41 8.68 -1.71 7.52
N GLY A 42 9.91 -2.20 7.64
CA GLY A 42 10.79 -1.95 8.79
C GLY A 42 10.60 -2.88 9.98
N ARG A 43 9.62 -3.81 9.93
CA ARG A 43 9.37 -4.81 10.98
C ARG A 43 9.95 -6.16 10.57
N LYS A 44 10.60 -6.82 11.52
CA LYS A 44 11.19 -8.15 11.35
C LYS A 44 10.26 -9.20 11.97
N TYR A 45 10.05 -10.30 11.26
CA TYR A 45 9.27 -11.44 11.70
C TYR A 45 10.03 -12.75 11.44
N ASN A 46 9.71 -13.77 12.23
CA ASN A 46 10.08 -15.15 11.96
C ASN A 46 9.02 -15.81 11.07
N ALA A 47 9.42 -16.30 9.88
CA ALA A 47 8.48 -16.79 8.87
C ALA A 47 7.61 -17.97 9.37
N ILE A 48 8.17 -18.82 10.22
CA ILE A 48 7.53 -20.05 10.71
C ILE A 48 6.66 -19.75 11.94
N LYS A 49 7.22 -19.04 12.93
CA LYS A 49 6.59 -18.83 14.24
C LYS A 49 5.54 -17.72 14.24
N GLU A 50 5.62 -16.78 13.30
CA GLU A 50 4.79 -15.57 13.29
C GLU A 50 3.94 -15.45 12.01
N LEU A 51 3.67 -16.56 11.31
CA LEU A 51 2.94 -16.59 10.04
C LEU A 51 1.60 -15.82 10.11
N ASP A 52 0.78 -16.06 11.13
CA ASP A 52 -0.49 -15.36 11.31
C ASP A 52 -0.33 -13.88 11.60
N VAL A 53 0.75 -13.49 12.28
CA VAL A 53 1.06 -12.09 12.57
C VAL A 53 1.50 -11.37 11.29
N ILE A 54 2.31 -12.03 10.45
CA ILE A 54 2.73 -11.53 9.14
C ILE A 54 1.50 -11.33 8.24
N ARG A 55 0.64 -12.35 8.13
CA ARG A 55 -0.60 -12.28 7.33
C ARG A 55 -1.53 -11.16 7.81
N ARG A 56 -1.67 -10.99 9.13
CA ARG A 56 -2.47 -9.90 9.71
C ARG A 56 -1.86 -8.53 9.43
N ASP A 57 -0.54 -8.39 9.52
CA ASP A 57 0.15 -7.13 9.21
C ASP A 57 -0.04 -6.74 7.74
N ILE A 58 0.17 -7.68 6.82
CA ILE A 58 -0.06 -7.49 5.37
C ILE A 58 -1.52 -7.13 5.09
N ARG A 59 -2.46 -7.90 5.64
CA ARG A 59 -3.90 -7.67 5.46
C ARG A 59 -4.34 -6.32 6.00
N SER A 60 -3.66 -5.79 7.02
CA SER A 60 -3.97 -4.47 7.59
C SER A 60 -3.58 -3.30 6.70
N LYS A 61 -2.78 -3.51 5.66
CA LYS A 61 -2.41 -2.47 4.70
C LYS A 61 -3.58 -2.18 3.76
N LEU A 62 -3.85 -0.91 3.53
CA LEU A 62 -4.85 -0.47 2.57
C LEU A 62 -4.39 -0.85 1.15
N TRP A 63 -5.19 -1.67 0.49
CA TRP A 63 -4.95 -2.23 -0.83
C TRP A 63 -5.89 -1.60 -1.84
N PHE A 64 -5.33 -0.82 -2.76
CA PHE A 64 -6.09 -0.20 -3.84
C PHE A 64 -5.83 -0.95 -5.14
N THR A 65 -6.92 -1.37 -5.78
CA THR A 65 -6.89 -2.08 -7.06
C THR A 65 -7.61 -1.28 -8.12
N TYR A 66 -7.60 -1.77 -9.36
CA TYR A 66 -8.50 -1.25 -10.38
C TYR A 66 -9.96 -1.27 -9.91
N ARG A 67 -10.70 -0.24 -10.28
CA ARG A 67 -12.11 -0.07 -9.97
C ARG A 67 -12.90 0.19 -11.24
N LYS A 68 -14.19 -0.13 -11.22
CA LYS A 68 -15.13 0.11 -12.31
C LYS A 68 -16.47 0.60 -11.77
N GLY A 69 -17.18 1.37 -12.59
CA GLY A 69 -18.49 1.91 -12.26
C GLY A 69 -18.43 3.23 -11.48
N PHE A 70 -17.26 3.86 -11.36
CA PHE A 70 -17.16 5.18 -10.77
C PHE A 70 -17.60 6.26 -11.76
N VAL A 71 -17.95 7.44 -11.25
CA VAL A 71 -18.37 8.59 -12.07
C VAL A 71 -17.27 8.95 -13.09
N PRO A 72 -17.60 9.35 -14.34
CA PRO A 72 -16.58 9.63 -15.35
C PRO A 72 -15.51 10.64 -14.91
N ILE A 73 -14.24 10.37 -15.20
CA ILE A 73 -13.11 11.29 -14.93
C ILE A 73 -13.00 12.32 -16.06
N GLY A 74 -13.03 13.62 -15.77
CA GLY A 74 -12.90 14.68 -16.79
C GLY A 74 -14.22 15.24 -17.33
N GLY A 75 -15.36 14.99 -16.65
CA GLY A 75 -16.64 15.62 -16.99
C GLY A 75 -17.61 14.72 -17.75
N CYS A 76 -18.72 15.29 -18.23
CA CYS A 76 -19.84 14.55 -18.84
C CYS A 76 -19.51 13.89 -20.18
N ASN A 77 -18.53 14.40 -20.92
CA ASN A 77 -18.13 13.87 -22.23
C ASN A 77 -17.06 12.75 -22.12
N SER A 78 -16.61 12.43 -20.91
CA SER A 78 -15.60 11.39 -20.69
C SER A 78 -16.22 10.00 -20.58
N THR A 79 -15.51 9.00 -21.09
CA THR A 79 -15.88 7.58 -20.97
C THR A 79 -15.09 6.85 -19.89
N PHE A 80 -14.16 7.51 -19.20
CA PHE A 80 -13.31 6.89 -18.17
C PHE A 80 -14.10 6.64 -16.87
N THR A 81 -14.78 5.49 -16.81
CA THR A 81 -15.51 4.96 -15.64
C THR A 81 -14.83 3.74 -15.01
N SER A 82 -13.65 3.38 -15.52
CA SER A 82 -12.75 2.39 -14.95
C SER A 82 -11.30 2.77 -15.22
N ASP A 83 -10.41 2.41 -14.29
CA ASP A 83 -8.97 2.63 -14.42
C ASP A 83 -8.19 1.37 -14.84
N LYS A 84 -8.91 0.29 -15.16
CA LYS A 84 -8.32 -0.96 -15.65
C LYS A 84 -7.45 -0.70 -16.88
N GLY A 85 -6.22 -1.19 -16.83
CA GLY A 85 -5.27 -1.14 -17.94
C GLY A 85 -4.41 0.13 -18.00
N TRP A 86 -4.63 1.12 -17.12
CA TRP A 86 -3.82 2.34 -17.10
C TRP A 86 -3.53 2.89 -15.69
N GLY A 87 -4.40 2.63 -14.71
CA GLY A 87 -4.32 3.20 -13.36
C GLY A 87 -3.34 2.54 -12.39
N CYS A 88 -2.57 1.52 -12.78
CA CYS A 88 -1.85 0.66 -11.82
C CYS A 88 -0.88 1.45 -10.95
N MET A 89 -0.06 2.34 -11.55
CA MET A 89 0.87 3.17 -10.78
C MET A 89 0.14 4.20 -9.91
N LEU A 90 -1.03 4.68 -10.33
CA LEU A 90 -1.84 5.59 -9.52
C LEU A 90 -2.34 4.86 -8.27
N ARG A 91 -2.77 3.60 -8.39
CA ARG A 91 -3.13 2.73 -7.26
C ARG A 91 -1.95 2.45 -6.33
N CYS A 92 -0.75 2.21 -6.88
CA CYS A 92 0.47 2.11 -6.07
C CYS A 92 0.75 3.39 -5.28
N GLY A 93 0.58 4.56 -5.90
CA GLY A 93 0.67 5.85 -5.22
C GLY A 93 -0.37 6.01 -4.10
N GLN A 94 -1.62 5.59 -4.32
CA GLN A 94 -2.65 5.57 -3.29
C GLN A 94 -2.25 4.68 -2.11
N MET A 95 -1.72 3.48 -2.36
CA MET A 95 -1.30 2.55 -1.30
C MET A 95 -0.17 3.13 -0.45
N VAL A 96 0.82 3.76 -1.09
CA VAL A 96 1.92 4.44 -0.39
C VAL A 96 1.42 5.58 0.49
N LEU A 97 0.60 6.48 -0.08
CA LEU A 97 0.10 7.63 0.67
C LEU A 97 -0.85 7.19 1.79
N ALA A 98 -1.69 6.18 1.55
CA ALA A 98 -2.56 5.64 2.59
C ALA A 98 -1.74 5.02 3.72
N GLN A 99 -0.68 4.27 3.40
CA GLN A 99 0.21 3.71 4.43
C GLN A 99 0.93 4.80 5.24
N ALA A 100 1.33 5.89 4.59
CA ALA A 100 1.85 7.08 5.26
C ALA A 100 0.83 7.67 6.25
N LEU A 101 -0.43 7.83 5.83
CA LEU A 101 -1.50 8.35 6.68
C LEU A 101 -1.86 7.42 7.84
N ILE A 102 -1.91 6.10 7.60
CA ILE A 102 -2.08 5.10 8.67
C ILE A 102 -0.94 5.23 9.69
N SER A 103 0.30 5.26 9.21
CA SER A 103 1.48 5.36 10.08
C SER A 103 1.49 6.64 10.92
N LEU A 104 1.03 7.76 10.33
CA LEU A 104 0.97 9.07 10.98
C LEU A 104 -0.15 9.16 12.02
N HIS A 105 -1.36 8.72 11.67
CA HIS A 105 -2.57 8.98 12.47
C HIS A 105 -2.98 7.82 13.39
N LEU A 106 -2.61 6.59 13.05
CA LEU A 106 -2.96 5.38 13.81
C LEU A 106 -1.73 4.68 14.38
N GLY A 107 -0.53 4.99 13.88
CA GLY A 107 0.71 4.37 14.27
C GLY A 107 1.02 3.10 13.48
N LYS A 108 2.29 2.68 13.50
CA LYS A 108 2.77 1.53 12.72
C LYS A 108 2.22 0.19 13.23
N ASP A 109 1.82 0.12 14.49
CA ASP A 109 1.29 -1.10 15.16
C ASP A 109 -0.20 -1.32 14.93
N TRP A 110 -0.88 -0.37 14.26
CA TRP A 110 -2.29 -0.49 14.00
C TRP A 110 -2.59 -1.68 13.09
N GLN A 111 -3.65 -2.41 13.43
CA GLN A 111 -4.14 -3.57 12.69
C GLN A 111 -5.61 -3.41 12.33
N TRP A 112 -5.97 -3.94 11.17
CA TRP A 112 -7.33 -3.98 10.69
C TRP A 112 -7.95 -5.36 10.90
N MET A 113 -9.24 -5.35 11.21
CA MET A 113 -10.14 -6.49 11.13
C MET A 113 -11.46 -6.05 10.48
N PRO A 114 -12.26 -6.94 9.87
CA PRO A 114 -13.51 -6.58 9.18
C PRO A 114 -14.47 -5.71 10.00
N GLU A 115 -14.45 -5.87 11.31
CA GLU A 115 -15.29 -5.23 12.32
C GLU A 115 -14.76 -3.84 12.73
N THR A 116 -13.60 -3.44 12.21
CA THR A 116 -12.95 -2.17 12.56
C THR A 116 -13.81 -0.99 12.11
N LYS A 117 -14.28 -0.20 13.07
CA LYS A 117 -15.08 1.02 12.88
C LYS A 117 -14.37 2.28 13.41
N ASN A 118 -13.04 2.25 13.48
CA ASN A 118 -12.28 3.40 13.97
C ASN A 118 -12.51 4.63 13.05
N ASN A 119 -12.95 5.75 13.62
CA ASN A 119 -13.29 6.96 12.85
C ASN A 119 -12.11 7.55 12.09
N THR A 120 -10.90 7.49 12.66
CA THR A 120 -9.67 7.96 11.99
C THR A 120 -9.33 7.07 10.79
N TYR A 121 -9.47 5.74 10.93
CA TYR A 121 -9.33 4.79 9.82
C TYR A 121 -10.32 5.09 8.68
N LEU A 122 -11.62 5.18 8.99
CA LEU A 122 -12.65 5.47 8.00
C LEU A 122 -12.41 6.84 7.31
N LYS A 123 -11.97 7.85 8.08
CA LYS A 123 -11.60 9.16 7.57
C LYS A 123 -10.40 9.11 6.60
N ILE A 124 -9.43 8.23 6.84
CA ILE A 124 -8.32 7.97 5.90
C ILE A 124 -8.86 7.31 4.65
N LEU A 125 -9.58 6.19 4.79
CA LEU A 125 -10.08 5.42 3.64
C LEU A 125 -10.97 6.25 2.70
N ARG A 126 -11.89 7.06 3.24
CA ARG A 126 -12.78 7.94 2.46
C ARG A 126 -12.03 8.95 1.59
N ARG A 127 -10.75 9.26 1.89
CA ARG A 127 -9.92 10.13 1.02
C ARG A 127 -9.48 9.46 -0.26
N PHE A 128 -9.55 8.14 -0.36
CA PHE A 128 -9.09 7.35 -1.50
C PHE A 128 -10.22 6.70 -2.30
N GLU A 129 -11.46 6.75 -1.82
CA GLU A 129 -12.64 6.29 -2.56
C GLU A 129 -12.69 6.92 -3.96
N ASP A 130 -13.21 6.19 -4.94
CA ASP A 130 -13.29 6.63 -6.35
C ASP A 130 -14.41 7.66 -6.58
N LYS A 131 -14.39 8.74 -5.81
CA LYS A 131 -15.31 9.87 -5.86
C LYS A 131 -14.53 11.14 -6.14
N ARG A 132 -15.08 12.04 -6.96
CA ARG A 132 -14.47 13.35 -7.27
C ARG A 132 -14.15 14.18 -6.02
N ALA A 133 -14.98 14.06 -4.96
CA ALA A 133 -14.80 14.81 -3.72
C ALA A 133 -13.68 14.27 -2.82
N ALA A 134 -13.21 13.04 -3.04
CA ALA A 134 -12.16 12.44 -2.24
C ALA A 134 -10.79 12.92 -2.72
N ALA A 135 -10.00 13.49 -1.80
CA ALA A 135 -8.78 14.25 -2.08
C ALA A 135 -7.70 13.45 -2.84
N PHE A 136 -7.61 12.15 -2.58
CA PHE A 136 -6.63 11.24 -3.16
C PHE A 136 -7.30 10.14 -3.99
N SER A 137 -8.50 10.42 -4.50
CA SER A 137 -9.22 9.54 -5.44
C SER A 137 -8.45 9.38 -6.75
N ILE A 138 -8.79 8.32 -7.49
CA ILE A 138 -8.30 8.12 -8.85
C ILE A 138 -8.63 9.33 -9.76
N HIS A 139 -9.74 10.01 -9.51
CA HIS A 139 -10.14 11.22 -10.23
C HIS A 139 -9.13 12.35 -10.02
N GLN A 140 -8.83 12.66 -8.75
CA GLN A 140 -7.91 13.75 -8.42
C GLN A 140 -6.50 13.46 -8.89
N ILE A 141 -6.02 12.22 -8.72
CA ILE A 141 -4.69 11.80 -9.19
C ILE A 141 -4.60 11.87 -10.72
N ALA A 142 -5.57 11.33 -11.45
CA ALA A 142 -5.55 11.34 -12.91
C ALA A 142 -5.63 12.77 -13.47
N LEU A 143 -6.49 13.64 -12.91
CA LEU A 143 -6.62 15.02 -13.35
C LEU A 143 -5.39 15.86 -13.02
N MET A 144 -4.79 15.67 -11.83
CA MET A 144 -3.55 16.35 -11.45
C MET A 144 -2.37 15.91 -12.35
N GLY A 145 -2.43 14.72 -12.93
CA GLY A 145 -1.48 14.23 -13.94
C GLY A 145 -1.28 15.17 -15.12
N ALA A 146 -2.29 15.95 -15.51
CA ALA A 146 -2.17 16.92 -16.60
C ALA A 146 -1.07 17.96 -16.33
N SER A 147 -0.85 18.31 -15.06
CA SER A 147 0.23 19.22 -14.65
C SER A 147 1.64 18.61 -14.75
N GLU A 148 1.73 17.30 -14.99
CA GLU A 148 2.95 16.54 -15.27
C GLU A 148 2.99 16.07 -16.75
N GLY A 149 2.14 16.64 -17.61
CA GLY A 149 2.04 16.26 -19.02
C GLY A 149 1.42 14.88 -19.26
N LYS A 150 0.61 14.38 -18.33
CA LYS A 150 -0.11 13.11 -18.45
C LYS A 150 -1.61 13.31 -18.55
N GLU A 151 -2.18 12.89 -19.66
CA GLU A 151 -3.63 12.87 -19.84
C GLU A 151 -4.28 11.71 -19.09
N VAL A 152 -5.58 11.84 -18.80
CA VAL A 152 -6.38 10.75 -18.21
C VAL A 152 -6.30 9.52 -19.13
N GLY A 153 -6.04 8.34 -18.57
CA GLY A 153 -5.84 7.12 -19.36
C GLY A 153 -4.37 6.80 -19.64
N GLN A 154 -3.44 7.73 -19.40
CA GLN A 154 -2.01 7.46 -19.60
C GLN A 154 -1.35 6.86 -18.36
N TRP A 155 -0.39 5.96 -18.59
CA TRP A 155 0.41 5.37 -17.52
C TRP A 155 1.43 6.35 -16.94
N PHE A 156 1.62 6.28 -15.62
CA PHE A 156 2.57 7.09 -14.85
C PHE A 156 3.77 6.24 -14.44
N GLY A 157 4.97 6.82 -14.46
CA GLY A 157 6.14 6.23 -13.80
C GLY A 157 6.21 6.62 -12.30
N PRO A 158 7.12 6.00 -11.53
CA PRO A 158 7.28 6.29 -10.10
C PRO A 158 7.53 7.78 -9.78
N ASN A 159 8.34 8.48 -10.58
CA ASN A 159 8.56 9.92 -10.41
C ASN A 159 7.27 10.73 -10.65
N THR A 160 6.54 10.45 -11.73
CA THR A 160 5.30 11.19 -12.06
C THR A 160 4.26 11.08 -10.96
N ILE A 161 4.01 9.88 -10.43
CA ILE A 161 3.07 9.73 -9.32
C ILE A 161 3.56 10.43 -8.05
N ALA A 162 4.87 10.42 -7.77
CA ALA A 162 5.45 11.15 -6.64
C ALA A 162 5.20 12.67 -6.73
N GLN A 163 5.39 13.27 -7.91
CA GLN A 163 5.13 14.69 -8.13
C GLN A 163 3.63 15.03 -8.03
N VAL A 164 2.75 14.16 -8.57
CA VAL A 164 1.30 14.33 -8.44
C VAL A 164 0.85 14.29 -6.98
N LEU A 165 1.33 13.31 -6.19
CA LEU A 165 1.01 13.23 -4.77
C LEU A 165 1.53 14.45 -4.01
N LYS A 166 2.74 14.93 -4.33
CA LYS A 166 3.32 16.16 -3.76
C LYS A 166 2.44 17.39 -3.98
N LYS A 167 1.76 17.48 -5.13
CA LYS A 167 0.81 18.56 -5.42
C LYS A 167 -0.51 18.37 -4.68
N LEU A 168 -1.03 17.14 -4.63
CA LEU A 168 -2.31 16.84 -3.99
C LEU A 168 -2.28 16.98 -2.47
N ILE A 169 -1.17 16.62 -1.81
CA ILE A 169 -1.08 16.65 -0.35
C ILE A 169 -1.24 18.07 0.23
N VAL A 170 -0.95 19.10 -0.56
CA VAL A 170 -1.12 20.51 -0.17
C VAL A 170 -2.58 20.82 0.21
N TYR A 171 -3.54 20.10 -0.36
CA TYR A 171 -4.97 20.31 -0.11
C TYR A 171 -5.51 19.50 1.08
N ASP A 172 -4.70 18.65 1.73
CA ASP A 172 -5.11 17.93 2.95
C ASP A 172 -4.58 18.62 4.20
N GLU A 173 -5.34 19.63 4.64
CA GLU A 173 -5.04 20.40 5.86
C GLU A 173 -5.02 19.51 7.12
N TRP A 174 -5.79 18.43 7.13
CA TRP A 174 -5.94 17.55 8.28
C TRP A 174 -4.65 16.85 8.69
N SER A 175 -3.89 16.32 7.72
CA SER A 175 -2.67 15.56 8.03
C SER A 175 -1.45 16.46 8.24
N SER A 176 -1.46 17.68 7.67
CA SER A 176 -0.30 18.59 7.66
C SER A 176 0.99 17.90 7.20
N LEU A 177 0.86 16.84 6.38
CA LEU A 177 1.95 16.05 5.81
C LEU A 177 2.61 16.85 4.68
N THR A 178 3.92 16.80 4.60
CA THR A 178 4.66 17.34 3.46
C THR A 178 5.35 16.23 2.68
N ILE A 179 5.41 16.36 1.36
CA ILE A 179 6.07 15.38 0.49
C ILE A 179 7.33 15.99 -0.11
N HIS A 180 8.46 15.33 0.08
CA HIS A 180 9.70 15.65 -0.61
C HIS A 180 10.02 14.57 -1.64
N VAL A 181 10.33 14.98 -2.86
CA VAL A 181 10.77 14.08 -3.93
C VAL A 181 12.22 14.41 -4.22
N ALA A 182 13.12 13.50 -3.84
CA ALA A 182 14.56 13.66 -4.05
C ALA A 182 14.91 13.28 -5.49
N LEU A 183 15.42 14.25 -6.24
CA LEU A 183 15.83 14.07 -7.64
C LEU A 183 17.34 13.82 -7.72
N ASP A 184 17.80 13.36 -8.89
CA ASP A 184 19.23 13.16 -9.19
C ASP A 184 19.97 12.28 -8.16
N ASN A 185 19.25 11.32 -7.57
CA ASN A 185 19.74 10.39 -6.56
C ASN A 185 20.38 11.08 -5.34
N THR A 186 20.05 12.34 -5.08
CA THR A 186 20.70 13.17 -4.06
C THR A 186 19.66 13.75 -3.10
N LEU A 187 19.88 13.57 -1.80
CA LEU A 187 19.03 14.13 -0.76
C LEU A 187 19.68 15.37 -0.14
N ILE A 188 19.10 16.55 -0.39
CA ILE A 188 19.60 17.81 0.15
C ILE A 188 18.95 18.04 1.52
N ILE A 189 19.69 17.75 2.59
CA ILE A 189 19.20 17.84 3.98
C ILE A 189 18.66 19.23 4.29
N ASN A 190 19.33 20.30 3.83
CA ASN A 190 18.89 21.67 4.08
C ASN A 190 17.53 21.99 3.48
N ASP A 191 17.16 21.39 2.35
CA ASP A 191 15.86 21.60 1.72
C ASP A 191 14.76 20.91 2.52
N ILE A 192 15.02 19.70 3.03
CA ILE A 192 14.13 19.03 3.98
C ILE A 192 13.93 19.88 5.23
N LEU A 193 15.02 20.37 5.83
CA LEU A 193 14.94 21.18 7.05
C LEU A 193 14.08 22.43 6.82
N ARG A 194 14.23 23.11 5.67
CA ARG A 194 13.40 24.27 5.31
C ARG A 194 11.94 23.90 5.07
N GLN A 195 11.68 22.77 4.42
CA GLN A 195 10.34 22.33 4.08
C GLN A 195 9.54 21.87 5.31
N CYS A 196 10.20 21.21 6.26
CA CYS A 196 9.56 20.63 7.43
C CYS A 196 9.48 21.56 8.64
N ARG A 197 10.38 22.55 8.77
CA ARG A 197 10.32 23.52 9.87
C ARG A 197 9.20 24.52 9.65
N VAL A 198 8.30 24.63 10.63
CA VAL A 198 7.31 25.70 10.71
C VAL A 198 7.88 26.82 11.57
N GLU A 199 8.06 28.01 11.00
CA GLU A 199 8.38 29.21 11.77
C GLU A 199 7.09 29.76 12.42
N GLY A 200 7.12 30.00 13.74
CA GLY A 200 6.11 30.82 14.43
C GLY A 200 4.80 30.15 14.82
N GLY A 201 4.81 29.35 15.89
CA GLY A 201 3.58 29.15 16.68
C GLY A 201 3.34 30.38 17.56
N VAL A 202 2.34 31.20 17.24
CA VAL A 202 1.88 32.27 18.13
C VAL A 202 1.11 31.61 19.28
N THR A 203 1.66 31.68 20.49
CA THR A 203 0.96 31.27 21.71
C THR A 203 0.02 32.39 22.14
N ALA A 204 -1.28 32.09 22.26
CA ALA A 204 -2.18 32.94 23.03
C ALA A 204 -1.65 33.02 24.47
N GLU A 205 -1.60 34.24 24.99
CA GLU A 205 -1.12 34.56 26.32
C GLU A 205 -1.98 33.88 27.39
N ALA A 206 -1.32 33.20 28.33
CA ALA A 206 -1.86 32.93 29.66
C ALA A 206 -0.74 33.20 30.66
N ASP A 207 -1.06 34.00 31.67
CA ASP A 207 -0.19 34.62 32.66
C ASP A 207 0.88 33.71 33.28
N GLY A 208 2.09 34.28 33.39
CA GLY A 208 2.98 34.08 34.54
C GLY A 208 3.91 32.85 34.52
N GLU A 209 5.22 33.14 34.46
CA GLU A 209 6.37 32.23 34.67
C GLU A 209 6.89 31.44 33.44
N ILE A 210 7.96 31.95 32.82
CA ILE A 210 8.67 31.42 31.63
C ILE A 210 10.02 30.84 32.14
N PRO A 211 10.58 29.68 31.67
CA PRO A 211 10.89 29.49 30.25
C PRO A 211 10.83 28.07 29.66
N LEU A 212 10.49 27.97 28.36
CA LEU A 212 11.20 27.12 27.39
C LEU A 212 10.82 27.51 25.95
N LYS A 213 11.78 28.07 25.21
CA LYS A 213 11.72 28.17 23.74
C LYS A 213 11.92 26.78 23.14
N ALA A 214 10.90 26.21 22.51
CA ALA A 214 11.08 25.13 21.54
C ALA A 214 11.11 25.74 20.12
N PRO A 215 12.17 25.55 19.32
CA PRO A 215 12.12 25.90 17.91
C PRO A 215 11.17 24.96 17.16
N SER A 216 10.30 25.55 16.35
CA SER A 216 9.69 25.01 15.11
C SER A 216 9.00 23.65 15.17
N GLN A 217 7.66 23.63 15.09
CA GLN A 217 6.90 22.41 14.81
C GLN A 217 7.45 21.73 13.52
N TRP A 218 7.70 20.42 13.56
CA TRP A 218 8.14 19.64 12.41
C TRP A 218 6.92 19.05 11.68
N LYS A 219 6.73 19.43 10.42
CA LYS A 219 5.72 18.78 9.57
C LYS A 219 6.16 17.35 9.27
N PRO A 220 5.30 16.33 9.49
CA PRO A 220 5.57 14.97 9.05
C PRO A 220 6.02 14.95 7.59
N LEU A 221 7.04 14.14 7.29
CA LEU A 221 7.68 14.10 5.98
C LEU A 221 7.45 12.75 5.33
N LEU A 222 6.81 12.75 4.16
CA LEU A 222 6.83 11.61 3.26
C LEU A 222 7.91 11.84 2.20
N LEU A 223 9.00 11.09 2.29
CA LEU A 223 10.14 11.17 1.37
C LEU A 223 9.99 10.11 0.28
N LEU A 224 10.00 10.53 -0.98
CA LEU A 224 10.09 9.65 -2.15
C LEU A 224 11.42 9.88 -2.86
N ILE A 225 12.10 8.80 -3.21
CA ILE A 225 13.36 8.81 -3.95
C ILE A 225 13.17 7.96 -5.21
N PRO A 226 12.74 8.58 -6.34
CA PRO A 226 12.72 7.91 -7.63
C PRO A 226 14.13 7.54 -8.09
N LEU A 227 14.32 6.28 -8.52
CA LEU A 227 15.61 5.73 -8.89
C LEU A 227 15.51 4.95 -10.19
N ARG A 228 16.64 4.86 -10.90
CA ARG A 228 16.87 3.93 -12.00
C ARG A 228 18.02 2.99 -11.66
N LEU A 229 17.69 1.75 -11.27
CA LEU A 229 18.64 0.77 -10.73
C LEU A 229 19.31 -0.12 -11.81
N GLY A 230 19.14 0.23 -13.08
CA GLY A 230 19.66 -0.54 -14.21
C GLY A 230 19.02 -0.13 -15.54
N LEU A 231 19.42 -0.79 -16.64
CA LEU A 231 18.93 -0.47 -17.97
C LEU A 231 17.65 -1.22 -18.31
N SER A 232 17.65 -2.55 -18.24
CA SER A 232 16.48 -3.40 -18.49
C SER A 232 16.10 -4.22 -17.26
N GLU A 233 17.10 -4.57 -16.47
CA GLU A 233 17.01 -5.35 -15.24
C GLU A 233 17.78 -4.61 -14.14
N ILE A 234 17.50 -4.95 -12.88
CA ILE A 234 18.23 -4.38 -11.75
C ILE A 234 19.68 -4.86 -11.78
N ASN A 235 20.63 -3.94 -11.62
CA ASN A 235 22.02 -4.32 -11.41
C ASN A 235 22.16 -4.97 -10.02
N PRO A 236 22.71 -6.20 -9.91
CA PRO A 236 22.84 -6.91 -8.64
C PRO A 236 23.52 -6.14 -7.51
N VAL A 237 24.38 -5.16 -7.82
CA VAL A 237 25.02 -4.29 -6.82
C VAL A 237 24.01 -3.56 -5.92
N TYR A 238 22.80 -3.29 -6.43
CA TYR A 238 21.77 -2.56 -5.68
C TYR A 238 20.86 -3.47 -4.83
N ILE A 239 20.91 -4.80 -5.01
CA ILE A 239 20.00 -5.74 -4.32
C ILE A 239 20.11 -5.58 -2.80
N ASN A 240 21.32 -5.52 -2.25
CA ASN A 240 21.53 -5.35 -0.82
C ASN A 240 21.03 -3.99 -0.32
N GLY A 241 21.18 -2.93 -1.11
CA GLY A 241 20.61 -1.61 -0.80
C GLY A 241 19.09 -1.65 -0.73
N LEU A 242 18.44 -2.30 -1.71
CA LEU A 242 16.98 -2.44 -1.76
C LEU A 242 16.45 -3.31 -0.60
N LYS A 243 17.12 -4.42 -0.28
CA LYS A 243 16.78 -5.21 0.93
C LYS A 243 16.91 -4.36 2.19
N THR A 244 17.92 -3.50 2.27
CA THR A 244 18.14 -2.64 3.44
C THR A 244 17.07 -1.56 3.57
N SER A 245 16.56 -1.02 2.45
CA SER A 245 15.46 -0.04 2.52
C SER A 245 14.18 -0.61 3.12
N PHE A 246 13.91 -1.92 3.01
CA PHE A 246 12.76 -2.54 3.69
C PHE A 246 12.96 -2.73 5.21
N LYS A 247 14.19 -2.57 5.71
CA LYS A 247 14.55 -2.88 7.12
C LYS A 247 14.59 -1.64 8.01
N ILE A 248 14.69 -0.44 7.43
CA ILE A 248 14.68 0.79 8.22
C ILE A 248 13.29 1.01 8.81
N SER A 249 13.22 1.55 10.03
CA SER A 249 11.95 1.71 10.74
C SER A 249 11.00 2.68 10.03
N GLN A 250 11.53 3.63 9.25
CA GLN A 250 10.79 4.60 8.45
C GLN A 250 10.27 4.05 7.12
N SER A 251 10.61 2.80 6.76
CA SER A 251 10.28 2.23 5.46
C SER A 251 8.78 2.25 5.19
N LEU A 252 8.40 2.85 4.07
CA LEU A 252 7.10 2.68 3.43
C LEU A 252 7.21 1.85 2.15
N GLY A 253 8.31 1.09 2.00
CA GLY A 253 8.49 0.17 0.89
C GLY A 253 8.88 0.88 -0.40
N VAL A 254 8.53 0.27 -1.51
CA VAL A 254 8.98 0.66 -2.85
C VAL A 254 7.83 0.51 -3.83
N ILE A 255 7.64 1.49 -4.71
CA ILE A 255 6.75 1.36 -5.86
C ILE A 255 7.56 1.29 -7.14
N GLY A 256 7.12 0.49 -8.10
CA GLY A 256 7.85 0.31 -9.35
C GLY A 256 7.12 -0.61 -10.30
N GLY A 257 7.77 -0.93 -11.41
CA GLY A 257 7.23 -1.85 -12.41
C GLY A 257 7.19 -1.27 -13.81
N LYS A 258 6.98 -2.16 -14.77
CA LYS A 258 6.86 -1.82 -16.19
C LYS A 258 5.55 -1.07 -16.46
N PRO A 259 5.43 -0.40 -17.62
CA PRO A 259 4.15 0.12 -18.07
C PRO A 259 3.03 -0.92 -17.93
N ASN A 260 1.95 -0.54 -17.24
CA ASN A 260 0.78 -1.37 -16.94
C ASN A 260 1.02 -2.60 -16.07
N LEU A 261 2.18 -2.70 -15.40
CA LEU A 261 2.55 -3.79 -14.49
C LEU A 261 3.17 -3.21 -13.20
N ALA A 262 2.58 -2.15 -12.66
CA ALA A 262 3.07 -1.49 -11.46
C ALA A 262 2.68 -2.25 -10.18
N LEU A 263 3.62 -2.39 -9.24
CA LEU A 263 3.43 -3.09 -7.97
C LEU A 263 3.87 -2.21 -6.80
N TYR A 264 3.29 -2.47 -5.63
CA TYR A 264 3.75 -1.90 -4.36
C TYR A 264 4.46 -2.95 -3.52
N PHE A 265 5.79 -2.89 -3.49
CA PHE A 265 6.65 -3.78 -2.70
C PHE A 265 6.67 -3.30 -1.25
N ILE A 266 6.25 -4.17 -0.33
CA ILE A 266 6.09 -3.86 1.09
C ILE A 266 7.14 -4.53 1.97
N GLY A 267 7.96 -5.41 1.41
CA GLY A 267 8.87 -6.22 2.20
C GLY A 267 9.72 -7.19 1.40
N CYS A 268 10.50 -7.99 2.10
CA CYS A 268 11.31 -9.05 1.50
C CYS A 268 11.54 -10.23 2.45
N VAL A 269 11.79 -11.40 1.86
CA VAL A 269 12.24 -12.62 2.55
C VAL A 269 13.23 -13.34 1.63
N GLY A 270 14.42 -13.68 2.15
CA GLY A 270 15.50 -14.21 1.32
C GLY A 270 15.83 -13.29 0.14
N ASP A 271 15.69 -13.81 -1.08
CA ASP A 271 15.90 -13.09 -2.36
C ASP A 271 14.60 -12.69 -3.07
N GLU A 272 13.46 -12.74 -2.37
CA GLU A 272 12.15 -12.36 -2.89
C GLU A 272 11.62 -11.10 -2.23
N VAL A 273 10.88 -10.29 -3.01
CA VAL A 273 10.08 -9.19 -2.50
C VAL A 273 8.63 -9.59 -2.34
N ILE A 274 8.01 -9.08 -1.29
CA ILE A 274 6.60 -9.24 -0.99
C ILE A 274 5.89 -7.97 -1.48
N TYR A 275 4.77 -8.12 -2.19
CA TYR A 275 4.07 -6.98 -2.79
C TYR A 275 2.55 -7.07 -2.74
N LEU A 276 1.92 -5.90 -2.89
CA LEU A 276 0.50 -5.72 -3.14
C LEU A 276 0.26 -5.38 -4.61
N ASP A 277 -0.64 -6.12 -5.23
CA ASP A 277 -0.90 -6.07 -6.68
C ASP A 277 -2.21 -5.33 -6.99
N PRO A 278 -2.20 -4.21 -7.74
CA PRO A 278 -3.41 -3.48 -8.08
C PRO A 278 -4.23 -4.09 -9.24
N HIS A 279 -3.76 -5.12 -9.94
CA HIS A 279 -4.32 -5.59 -11.22
C HIS A 279 -5.59 -6.46 -11.12
N THR A 280 -6.39 -6.26 -10.08
CA THR A 280 -7.73 -6.85 -9.94
C THR A 280 -8.80 -5.77 -10.09
N THR A 281 -9.81 -5.98 -10.94
CA THR A 281 -10.88 -4.98 -11.15
C THR A 281 -12.07 -5.26 -10.24
N GLN A 282 -12.30 -4.37 -9.27
CA GLN A 282 -13.38 -4.43 -8.29
C GLN A 282 -14.45 -3.36 -8.57
N ARG A 283 -15.66 -3.47 -8.00
CA ARG A 283 -16.67 -2.40 -8.09
C ARG A 283 -16.21 -1.17 -7.30
N SER A 284 -16.48 0.04 -7.78
CA SER A 284 -16.41 1.23 -6.92
C SER A 284 -17.60 1.27 -5.97
N GLY A 285 -17.43 1.88 -4.80
CA GLY A 285 -18.48 1.99 -3.79
C GLY A 285 -18.07 2.93 -2.65
N SER A 286 -18.93 3.03 -1.65
CA SER A 286 -18.68 3.80 -0.43
C SER A 286 -18.63 2.90 0.78
N VAL A 287 -17.75 3.20 1.74
CA VAL A 287 -17.69 2.52 3.03
C VAL A 287 -18.50 3.26 4.11
N GLU A 288 -18.77 4.56 3.91
CA GLU A 288 -19.47 5.42 4.88
C GLU A 288 -19.09 5.07 6.33
N ASP A 289 -20.06 4.85 7.23
CA ASP A 289 -19.84 4.55 8.66
C ASP A 289 -19.87 3.03 9.01
N LYS A 290 -19.84 2.13 8.01
CA LYS A 290 -19.94 0.66 8.22
C LYS A 290 -21.16 0.24 9.06
N ILE A 291 -22.32 0.78 8.74
CA ILE A 291 -23.59 0.43 9.36
C ILE A 291 -24.24 -0.74 8.59
N SER A 292 -24.13 -0.76 7.26
CA SER A 292 -24.74 -1.80 6.42
C SER A 292 -23.78 -2.93 6.04
N GLU A 293 -24.31 -4.08 5.65
CA GLU A 293 -23.51 -5.21 5.14
C GLU A 293 -22.75 -4.83 3.86
N GLU A 294 -23.37 -4.03 2.98
CA GLU A 294 -22.72 -3.57 1.73
C GLU A 294 -21.48 -2.71 2.00
N GLU A 295 -21.53 -1.85 3.03
CA GLU A 295 -20.40 -1.02 3.46
C GLU A 295 -19.26 -1.86 4.05
N ILE A 296 -19.59 -2.90 4.83
CA ILE A 296 -18.62 -3.85 5.39
C ILE A 296 -17.95 -4.65 4.26
N GLU A 297 -18.74 -5.16 3.31
CA GLU A 297 -18.22 -5.84 2.12
C GLU A 297 -17.32 -4.92 1.30
N MET A 298 -17.71 -3.65 1.14
CA MET A 298 -16.92 -2.67 0.41
C MET A 298 -15.57 -2.42 1.09
N ASP A 299 -15.54 -2.30 2.41
CA ASP A 299 -14.29 -2.15 3.16
C ASP A 299 -13.35 -3.35 2.98
N ILE A 300 -13.88 -4.57 3.04
CA ILE A 300 -13.11 -5.80 2.84
C ILE A 300 -12.37 -5.79 1.49
N THR A 301 -12.92 -5.16 0.45
CA THR A 301 -12.27 -5.05 -0.86
C THR A 301 -10.99 -4.19 -0.86
N TYR A 302 -10.76 -3.38 0.19
CA TYR A 302 -9.55 -2.60 0.39
C TYR A 302 -8.48 -3.32 1.22
N HIS A 303 -8.67 -4.61 1.51
CA HIS A 303 -7.71 -5.40 2.30
C HIS A 303 -7.34 -6.68 1.56
N CYS A 304 -6.06 -6.82 1.23
CA CYS A 304 -5.55 -7.97 0.50
C CYS A 304 -5.55 -9.21 1.41
N LYS A 305 -6.11 -10.33 0.94
CA LYS A 305 -6.18 -11.58 1.73
C LYS A 305 -4.81 -12.25 1.90
N SER A 306 -3.99 -12.21 0.85
CA SER A 306 -2.67 -12.81 0.79
C SER A 306 -1.76 -11.96 -0.11
N ALA A 307 -0.52 -11.74 0.32
CA ALA A 307 0.46 -11.08 -0.54
C ALA A 307 1.06 -12.06 -1.55
N SER A 308 1.62 -11.51 -2.63
CA SER A 308 2.38 -12.27 -3.61
C SER A 308 3.88 -11.97 -3.47
N ARG A 309 4.69 -12.86 -4.04
CA ARG A 309 6.15 -12.77 -4.04
C ARG A 309 6.72 -12.89 -5.45
N ILE A 310 7.81 -12.17 -5.69
CA ILE A 310 8.66 -12.37 -6.87
C ILE A 310 10.13 -12.28 -6.47
N PRO A 311 11.06 -12.91 -7.21
CA PRO A 311 12.48 -12.66 -7.04
C PRO A 311 12.80 -11.16 -7.16
N ILE A 312 13.69 -10.64 -6.31
CA ILE A 312 14.12 -9.22 -6.33
C ILE A 312 14.63 -8.82 -7.72
N ILE A 313 15.33 -9.73 -8.40
CA ILE A 313 15.83 -9.52 -9.77
C ILE A 313 14.71 -9.31 -10.81
N GLY A 314 13.47 -9.71 -10.49
CA GLY A 314 12.30 -9.55 -11.34
C GLY A 314 11.65 -8.16 -11.27
N ILE A 315 12.10 -7.29 -10.36
CA ILE A 315 11.61 -5.92 -10.25
C ILE A 315 12.14 -5.09 -11.43
N ASP A 316 11.29 -4.24 -12.02
CA ASP A 316 11.74 -3.27 -13.04
C ASP A 316 12.73 -2.26 -12.43
N PRO A 317 13.82 -1.89 -13.12
CA PRO A 317 14.79 -0.95 -12.57
C PRO A 317 14.24 0.47 -12.33
N SER A 318 13.06 0.83 -12.86
CA SER A 318 12.36 2.08 -12.52
C SER A 318 11.55 1.91 -11.22
N VAL A 319 12.03 2.52 -10.13
CA VAL A 319 11.38 2.43 -8.81
C VAL A 319 11.33 3.79 -8.12
N ALA A 320 10.57 3.89 -7.05
CA ALA A 320 10.73 4.94 -6.04
C ALA A 320 10.74 4.30 -4.64
N LEU A 321 11.81 4.55 -3.88
CA LEU A 321 11.89 4.21 -2.46
C LEU A 321 11.06 5.22 -1.67
N VAL A 322 10.39 4.76 -0.62
CA VAL A 322 9.52 5.62 0.18
C VAL A 322 9.78 5.46 1.68
N SER A 323 9.80 6.58 2.41
CA SER A 323 9.92 6.59 3.87
C SER A 323 9.11 7.70 4.54
N ILE A 324 8.69 7.45 5.79
CA ILE A 324 8.00 8.41 6.70
C ILE A 324 8.59 8.40 8.11
#